data_AF-A0A383BZX6-F1
#
_entry.id   AF-A0A383BZX6-F1
#
_cell.length_a   1.000
_cell.length_b   1.000
_cell.length_c   1.000
_cell.angle_alpha   90.00
_cell.angle_beta   90.00
_cell.angle_gamma   90.00
#
_symmetry.space_group_name_H-M   'P 1'
#
loop_
_entity.id
_entity.type
_entity.pdbx_description
1 polymer ?
#
loop_
_entity_poly.entity_id
_entity_poly.type
_entity_poly.pdbx_seq_one_letter_code
_entity_poly.pdbx_strand_id
1 'polypeptide(L)' 'MVMSLRFQRLILILITLVMLSAALLLILFNTKQNIVFFYTPTELLENNISLDKKVRIGGYVKQSSFTKKSLNEYEFK' A
#
# COMPACT_ATOMS: atom_id res chain seq x y z
N MET A 1 -1.40 -8.70 -47.00
CA MET A 1 -2.21 -7.52 -46.62
C MET A 1 -1.24 -6.41 -46.22
N VAL A 2 -0.93 -5.48 -47.13
CA VAL A 2 0.03 -4.40 -46.85
C VAL A 2 -0.72 -3.31 -46.11
N MET A 3 -0.31 -3.05 -44.88
CA MET A 3 -0.96 -2.11 -43.98
C MET A 3 -0.48 -0.69 -44.29
N SER A 4 -1.40 0.29 -44.35
CA SER A 4 -1.04 1.65 -44.76
C SER A 4 -0.14 2.34 -43.71
N LEU A 5 0.79 3.19 -44.17
CA LEU A 5 1.71 3.94 -43.30
C LEU A 5 1.00 4.73 -42.18
N ARG A 6 -0.25 5.17 -42.43
CA ARG A 6 -1.08 5.89 -41.45
C ARG A 6 -1.58 4.96 -40.34
N PHE A 7 -1.99 3.74 -40.70
CA PHE A 7 -2.44 2.73 -39.74
C PHE A 7 -1.26 2.21 -38.91
N GLN A 8 -0.04 2.16 -39.47
CA GLN A 8 1.15 1.74 -38.74
C GLN A 8 1.53 2.73 -37.63
N ARG A 9 1.40 4.05 -37.91
CA ARG A 9 1.57 5.10 -36.90
C ARG A 9 0.50 5.02 -35.80
N LEU A 10 -0.75 4.75 -36.19
CA LEU A 10 -1.85 4.58 -35.22
C LEU A 10 -1.61 3.39 -34.29
N ILE A 11 -1.16 2.24 -34.83
CA ILE A 11 -0.81 1.07 -34.02
C ILE A 11 0.32 1.40 -33.04
N LEU A 12 1.36 2.11 -33.49
CA LEU A 12 2.47 2.49 -32.62
C LEU A 12 1.98 3.36 -31.45
N ILE A 13 1.15 4.36 -31.72
CA ILE A 13 0.54 5.22 -30.69
C ILE A 13 -0.29 4.37 -29.72
N LEU A 14 -1.13 3.47 -30.24
CA LEU A 14 -2.00 2.63 -29.42
C LEU A 14 -1.18 1.71 -28.50
N ILE A 15 -0.14 1.08 -29.02
CA ILE A 15 0.78 0.24 -28.23
C ILE A 15 1.43 1.05 -27.13
N THR A 16 1.95 2.25 -27.45
CA THR A 16 2.57 3.11 -26.44
C THR A 16 1.58 3.53 -25.35
N LEU A 17 0.33 3.85 -25.73
CA LEU A 17 -0.71 4.24 -24.78
C LEU A 17 -1.10 3.09 -23.84
N VAL A 18 -1.22 1.87 -24.38
CA VAL A 18 -1.49 0.66 -23.58
C VAL A 18 -0.34 0.39 -22.63
N MET A 19 0.91 0.51 -23.09
CA MET A 19 2.08 0.30 -22.24
C MET A 19 2.15 1.31 -21.09
N LEU A 20 1.91 2.59 -21.38
CA LEU A 20 1.84 3.66 -20.36
C LEU A 20 0.73 3.40 -19.34
N SER A 21 -0.45 3.01 -19.81
CA SER A 21 -1.59 2.69 -18.95
C SER A 21 -1.28 1.50 -18.03
N ALA A 22 -0.64 0.45 -18.56
CA ALA A 22 -0.21 -0.70 -17.78
C ALA A 22 0.81 -0.32 -16.70
N ALA A 23 1.79 0.52 -17.03
CA ALA A 23 2.78 1.00 -16.07
C ALA A 23 2.13 1.79 -14.93
N LEU A 24 1.22 2.71 -15.24
CA LEU A 24 0.46 3.48 -14.24
C LEU A 24 -0.35 2.57 -13.31
N LEU A 25 -1.04 1.57 -13.86
CA LEU A 25 -1.81 0.60 -13.07
C LEU A 25 -0.92 -0.20 -12.12
N LEU A 26 0.25 -0.65 -12.59
CA LEU A 26 1.20 -1.39 -11.77
C LEU A 26 1.74 -0.53 -10.62
N ILE A 27 2.10 0.72 -10.89
CA ILE A 27 2.56 1.66 -9.85
C ILE A 27 1.47 1.84 -8.81
N LEU A 28 0.25 2.19 -9.23
CA LEU A 28 -0.85 2.46 -8.31
C LEU A 28 -1.22 1.24 -7.46
N PHE A 29 -1.24 0.05 -8.07
CA PHE A 29 -1.51 -1.20 -7.38
C PHE A 29 -0.41 -1.55 -6.37
N ASN A 30 0.85 -1.37 -6.73
CA ASN A 30 1.97 -1.67 -5.85
C ASN A 30 2.04 -0.67 -4.68
N THR A 31 1.83 0.61 -4.93
CA THR A 31 1.79 1.64 -3.90
C THR A 31 0.71 1.35 -2.86
N LYS A 32 -0.50 0.91 -3.25
CA LYS A 32 -1.55 0.53 -2.27
C LYS A 32 -1.11 -0.59 -1.32
N GLN A 33 -0.30 -1.55 -1.79
CA GLN A 33 0.17 -2.66 -0.96
C GLN A 33 1.40 -2.30 -0.12
N ASN A 34 2.21 -1.33 -0.56
CA ASN A 34 3.45 -0.93 0.10
C ASN A 34 3.32 0.30 1.01
N ILE A 35 2.19 1.02 0.98
CA ILE A 35 1.92 2.06 1.98
C ILE A 35 1.83 1.37 3.34
N VAL A 36 2.85 1.59 4.16
CA VAL A 36 2.84 1.32 5.59
C VAL A 36 1.72 2.18 6.18
N PHE A 37 0.52 1.62 6.26
CA PHE A 37 -0.60 2.30 6.87
C PHE A 37 -0.26 2.51 8.34
N PHE A 38 0.07 3.76 8.68
CA PHE A 38 0.14 4.21 10.06
C PHE A 38 -1.29 4.34 10.55
N TYR A 39 -1.80 3.28 11.17
CA TYR A 39 -3.09 3.37 11.83
C TYR A 39 -2.91 3.89 13.25
N THR A 40 -3.87 4.67 13.70
CA THR A 40 -4.00 4.98 15.11
C THR A 40 -4.57 3.78 15.87
N PRO A 41 -4.31 3.64 17.19
CA PRO A 41 -4.88 2.56 18.00
C PRO A 41 -6.41 2.47 17.90
N THR A 42 -7.08 3.62 17.81
CA THR A 42 -8.55 3.69 17.68
C THR A 42 -9.04 3.18 16.33
N GLU A 43 -8.39 3.58 15.24
CA GLU A 43 -8.76 3.12 13.89
C GLU A 43 -8.56 1.62 13.71
N LEU A 44 -7.58 1.02 14.40
CA LEU A 44 -7.37 -0.43 14.39
C LEU A 44 -8.48 -1.22 15.07
N LEU A 45 -8.98 -0.70 16.20
CA LEU A 45 -10.10 -1.29 16.93
C LEU A 45 -11.39 -1.21 16.11
N GLU A 46 -11.59 -0.11 15.37
CA GLU A 46 -12.77 0.09 14.53
C GLU A 46 -12.72 -0.66 13.20
N ASN A 47 -11.57 -0.71 12.52
CA ASN A 47 -11.49 -1.23 11.15
C ASN A 47 -11.29 -2.74 11.03
N ASN A 48 -11.35 -3.53 12.12
CA ASN A 48 -11.20 -5.01 12.09
C ASN A 48 -10.11 -5.47 11.12
N ILE A 49 -8.94 -4.83 11.21
CA ILE A 49 -7.87 -5.02 10.22
C ILE A 49 -7.40 -6.46 10.31
N SER A 50 -7.34 -7.13 9.16
CA SER A 50 -6.97 -8.55 9.05
C SER A 50 -5.63 -8.79 9.74
N LEU A 51 -5.60 -9.63 10.78
CA LEU A 51 -4.42 -9.91 11.62
C LEU A 51 -3.19 -10.43 10.84
N ASP A 52 -3.37 -10.80 9.57
CA ASP A 52 -2.32 -11.35 8.71
C ASP A 52 -1.42 -10.27 8.06
N LYS A 53 -1.71 -8.99 8.25
CA LYS A 53 -0.89 -7.89 7.71
C LYS A 53 0.03 -7.29 8.77
N LYS A 54 1.31 -7.16 8.44
CA LYS A 54 2.27 -6.38 9.24
C LYS A 54 1.90 -4.90 9.16
N VAL A 55 1.35 -4.38 10.24
CA VAL A 55 0.90 -2.99 10.37
C VAL A 55 1.81 -2.25 11.34
N ARG A 56 2.10 -0.97 11.06
CA ARG A 56 2.74 -0.08 12.04
C ARG A 56 1.68 0.78 12.72
N ILE A 57 1.74 0.82 14.04
CA ILE A 57 0.78 1.53 14.87
C ILE A 57 1.52 2.68 15.54
N GLY A 58 0.98 3.89 15.42
CA GLY A 58 1.54 5.09 16.06
C GLY A 58 0.48 5.75 16.93
N GLY A 59 0.83 6.11 18.16
CA GLY A 59 -0.11 6.75 19.08
C GLY A 59 0.54 7.15 20.41
N TYR A 60 -0.23 7.86 21.23
CA TYR A 60 0.19 8.25 22.57
C TYR A 60 0.04 7.07 23.54
N VAL A 61 1.09 6.81 24.33
CA VAL A 61 1.02 5.85 25.43
C VAL A 61 0.43 6.54 26.65
N LYS A 62 -0.59 5.95 27.26
CA LYS A 62 -1.22 6.48 28.46
C LYS A 62 -0.22 6.44 29.62
N GLN A 63 -0.19 7.49 30.44
CA GLN A 63 0.59 7.48 31.69
C GLN A 63 0.10 6.30 32.55
N SER A 64 1.04 5.52 33.08
CA SER A 64 0.84 4.25 33.81
C SER A 64 0.38 3.03 32.99
N SER A 65 0.36 3.06 31.65
CA SER A 65 0.07 1.85 30.85
C SER A 65 1.31 1.04 30.45
N PHE A 66 2.51 1.54 30.75
CA PHE A 66 3.78 0.88 30.48
C PHE A 66 4.11 -0.16 31.55
N THR A 67 4.16 -1.43 31.16
CA THR A 67 4.61 -2.54 32.02
C THR A 67 5.80 -3.24 31.39
N LYS A 68 6.94 -3.23 32.07
CA LYS A 68 8.12 -3.98 31.65
C LYS A 68 7.99 -5.43 32.12
N LYS A 69 7.82 -6.38 31.20
CA LYS A 69 7.71 -7.82 31.50
C LYS A 69 9.09 -8.50 31.63
N SER A 70 10.07 -8.11 30.81
CA SER A 70 11.42 -8.73 30.77
C SER A 70 12.48 -7.74 30.26
N LEU A 71 13.76 -8.16 30.19
CA LEU A 71 14.90 -7.35 29.73
C LEU A 71 14.66 -6.72 28.34
N ASN A 72 13.86 -7.38 27.48
CA ASN A 72 13.52 -6.94 26.12
C ASN A 72 12.02 -7.00 25.75
N GLU A 73 11.12 -7.24 26.71
CA GLU A 73 9.67 -7.30 26.45
C GLU A 73 8.93 -6.22 27.23
N TYR A 74 8.19 -5.38 26.49
CA TYR A 74 7.39 -4.29 27.01
C TYR A 74 5.94 -4.49 26.60
N GLU A 75 5.04 -4.40 27.55
CA GLU A 75 3.60 -4.51 27.34
C GLU A 75 2.94 -3.18 27.66
N PHE A 76 2.06 -2.74 26.78
CA PHE A 76 1.27 -1.52 26.93
C PHE A 76 -0.19 -1.93 27.08
N LYS A 77 -0.85 -1.45 28.14
CA LYS A 77 -2.27 -1.72 28.41
C LYS A 77 -3.19 -0.65 27.82
#